data_AF-A0A3M6YU66-F1
#
_entry.id   AF-A0A3M6YU66-F1
#
_cell.length_a   1.000
_cell.length_b   1.000
_cell.length_c   1.000
_cell.angle_alpha   90.00
_cell.angle_beta   90.00
_cell.angle_gamma   90.00
#
_symmetry.space_group_name_H-M   'P 1'
#
loop_
_entity.id
_entity.type
_entity.pdbx_description
1 polymer ?
#
loop_
_entity_poly.entity_id
_entity_poly.type
_entity_poly.pdbx_seq_one_letter_code
_entity_poly.pdbx_strand_id
1 'polypeptide(L)'
;MKHSSSLAALVAAAPFLAAAQQEVGAYGQCGGGSYSGPTACVSGYHCQSHNDYYSQCVPGGPETTSTVDPVTKVASSTANTVSTSATSALSTASTTETGSPAGTSPASYPTTSGTSFVIDGEAGYFAGTNSYWIGFLTNNDDVDLVMQHLKESGLKILRVWGFNDVTSTPSDGTVYFQSFAGGEPTINTGTNGLQRLDYVVKSAEAHGIKLIINFVNNWTDYGGMAAYFDYAGISDNTEWYNNTKAQTQYKKYIKAVVSRYPSSPAIFAWELANEPRCTGCDLSILKTWIADTAKYIKSLDANRMVTTGEEGFGLSI
;
A
#
# COMPACT_ATOMS: atom_id res chain seq x y z
N MET A 1 19.39 -89.94 18.29
CA MET A 1 20.28 -88.77 18.36
C MET A 1 19.46 -87.56 17.95
N LYS A 2 19.01 -86.74 18.91
CA LYS A 2 19.47 -85.35 19.12
C LYS A 2 19.42 -84.50 17.84
N HIS A 3 18.44 -83.61 17.68
CA HIS A 3 18.52 -82.22 18.16
C HIS A 3 17.25 -81.42 17.84
N SER A 4 16.87 -80.62 18.83
CA SER A 4 15.89 -79.54 18.79
C SER A 4 16.31 -78.42 17.84
N SER A 5 15.36 -77.72 17.22
CA SER A 5 15.58 -76.35 16.71
C SER A 5 14.27 -75.56 16.78
N SER A 6 14.21 -74.69 17.78
CA SER A 6 13.23 -73.62 17.95
C SER A 6 13.31 -72.63 16.78
N LEU A 7 12.17 -72.21 16.23
CA LEU A 7 12.06 -70.95 15.50
C LEU A 7 11.20 -69.98 16.31
N ALA A 8 11.83 -68.89 16.72
CA ALA A 8 11.24 -67.80 17.49
C ALA A 8 10.22 -67.03 16.65
N ALA A 9 9.08 -66.69 17.26
CA ALA A 9 8.13 -65.72 16.70
C ALA A 9 8.74 -64.31 16.82
N LEU A 10 9.03 -63.67 15.68
CA LEU A 10 9.31 -62.24 15.63
C LEU A 10 7.98 -61.47 15.80
N VAL A 11 7.81 -60.80 16.93
CA VAL A 11 6.80 -59.75 17.11
C VAL A 11 7.36 -58.49 16.44
N ALA A 12 6.77 -58.08 15.31
CA ALA A 12 7.06 -56.80 14.69
C ALA A 12 6.45 -55.68 15.53
N ALA A 13 7.29 -54.90 16.20
CA ALA A 13 6.88 -53.63 16.79
C ALA A 13 6.64 -52.61 15.67
N ALA A 14 5.39 -52.21 15.46
CA ALA A 14 5.07 -51.09 14.59
C ALA A 14 5.60 -49.79 15.22
N PRO A 15 6.37 -48.95 14.50
CA PRO A 15 6.77 -47.66 15.03
C PRO A 15 5.53 -46.75 15.08
N PHE A 16 5.22 -46.23 16.27
CA PHE A 16 4.34 -45.08 16.40
C PHE A 16 5.03 -43.89 15.71
N LEU A 17 4.55 -43.52 14.52
CA LEU A 17 4.88 -42.25 13.89
C LEU A 17 4.28 -41.13 14.74
N ALA A 18 5.10 -40.50 15.58
CA ALA A 18 4.76 -39.20 16.15
C ALA A 18 4.69 -38.20 15.00
N ALA A 19 3.50 -37.69 14.69
CA ALA A 19 3.35 -36.57 13.77
C ALA A 19 4.04 -35.35 14.40
N ALA A 20 5.13 -34.89 13.80
CA ALA A 20 5.74 -33.63 14.19
C ALA A 20 4.71 -32.51 13.96
N GLN A 21 4.23 -31.89 15.04
CA GLN A 21 3.44 -30.67 14.93
C GLN A 21 4.36 -29.59 14.35
N GLN A 22 4.05 -29.12 13.14
CA GLN A 22 4.79 -28.03 12.51
C GLN A 22 4.55 -26.75 13.33
N GLU A 23 5.59 -26.10 13.81
CA GLU A 23 5.46 -24.82 14.52
C GLU A 23 5.43 -23.65 13.53
N VAL A 24 4.70 -22.60 13.88
CA VAL A 24 4.65 -21.34 13.15
C VAL A 24 5.79 -20.45 13.64
N GLY A 25 6.63 -19.99 12.70
CA GLY A 25 7.71 -19.06 13.00
C GLY A 25 7.21 -17.75 13.62
N ALA A 26 8.13 -17.00 14.23
CA ALA A 26 7.87 -15.66 14.75
C ALA A 26 7.08 -14.81 13.74
N TYR A 27 6.01 -14.14 14.20
CA TYR A 27 5.12 -13.30 13.39
C TYR A 27 4.34 -14.01 12.27
N GLY A 28 4.39 -15.34 12.19
CA GLY A 28 3.56 -16.11 11.27
C GLY A 28 2.09 -16.15 11.70
N GLN A 29 1.19 -16.37 10.74
CA GLN A 29 -0.22 -16.60 11.03
C GLN A 29 -0.40 -17.93 11.76
N CYS A 30 -1.11 -17.91 12.87
CA CYS A 30 -1.35 -19.08 13.73
C CYS A 30 -2.84 -19.34 13.97
N GLY A 31 -3.72 -18.58 13.31
CA GLY A 31 -5.18 -18.70 13.45
C GLY A 31 -5.94 -17.73 12.55
N GLY A 32 -7.26 -17.85 12.58
CA GLY A 32 -8.20 -17.08 11.75
C GLY A 32 -9.30 -17.95 11.16
N GLY A 33 -10.46 -17.38 10.85
CA GLY A 33 -11.68 -18.11 10.49
C GLY A 33 -11.59 -19.05 9.29
N SER A 34 -10.62 -18.87 8.40
CA SER A 34 -10.34 -19.76 7.26
C SER A 34 -8.95 -20.38 7.29
N TYR A 35 -8.22 -20.25 8.41
CA TYR A 35 -6.85 -20.73 8.53
C TYR A 35 -6.83 -22.22 8.86
N SER A 36 -6.18 -23.02 8.01
CA SER A 36 -6.04 -24.48 8.15
C SER A 36 -4.59 -24.92 8.45
N GLY A 37 -3.70 -23.97 8.72
CA GLY A 37 -2.30 -24.23 9.01
C GLY A 37 -2.04 -24.53 10.50
N PRO A 38 -0.76 -24.66 10.89
CA PRO A 38 -0.42 -24.95 12.27
C PRO A 38 -0.73 -23.79 13.21
N THR A 39 -1.13 -24.10 14.46
CA THR A 39 -1.57 -23.09 15.44
C THR A 39 -0.57 -22.88 16.59
N ALA A 40 0.45 -23.75 16.70
CA ALA A 40 1.47 -23.66 17.72
C ALA A 40 2.60 -22.74 17.22
N CYS A 41 2.93 -21.71 17.99
CA CYS A 41 4.06 -20.82 17.71
C CYS A 41 5.37 -21.42 18.21
N VAL A 42 6.48 -21.05 17.58
CA VAL A 42 7.84 -21.36 18.08
C VAL A 42 8.04 -20.86 19.51
N SER A 43 8.95 -21.51 20.23
CA SER A 43 9.29 -21.14 21.61
C SER A 43 9.58 -19.64 21.77
N GLY A 44 9.04 -19.03 22.84
CA GLY A 44 9.10 -17.60 23.11
C GLY A 44 7.98 -16.77 22.48
N TYR A 45 7.11 -17.39 21.68
CA TYR A 45 5.97 -16.75 21.02
C TYR A 45 4.65 -17.42 21.41
N HIS A 46 3.55 -16.65 21.38
CA HIS A 46 2.20 -17.18 21.55
C HIS A 46 1.29 -16.68 20.44
N CYS A 47 0.22 -17.44 20.15
CA CYS A 47 -0.73 -17.05 19.13
C CYS A 47 -1.71 -16.00 19.68
N GLN A 48 -1.55 -14.75 19.28
CA GLN A 48 -2.45 -13.65 19.64
C GLN A 48 -3.51 -13.44 18.54
N SER A 49 -4.79 -13.43 18.92
CA SER A 49 -5.87 -13.07 18.01
C SER A 49 -5.90 -11.57 17.78
N HIS A 50 -6.00 -11.16 16.51
CA HIS A 50 -6.18 -9.76 16.13
C HIS A 50 -7.61 -9.49 15.65
N ASN A 51 -8.20 -10.43 14.91
CA ASN A 51 -9.60 -10.39 14.49
C ASN A 51 -10.10 -11.80 14.11
N ASP A 52 -11.36 -11.90 13.71
CA ASP A 52 -12.02 -13.16 13.34
C ASP A 52 -11.31 -13.94 12.22
N TYR A 53 -10.53 -13.27 11.38
CA TYR A 53 -9.86 -13.86 10.21
C TYR A 53 -8.35 -14.03 10.40
N TYR A 54 -7.76 -13.50 11.48
CA TYR A 54 -6.32 -13.44 11.64
C TYR A 54 -5.85 -13.48 13.10
N SER A 55 -4.95 -14.42 13.38
CA SER A 55 -4.14 -14.49 14.61
C SER A 55 -2.66 -14.63 14.23
N GLN A 56 -1.77 -14.03 15.02
CA GLN A 56 -0.33 -13.96 14.74
C GLN A 56 0.51 -14.45 15.93
N CYS A 57 1.62 -15.12 15.65
CA CYS A 57 2.62 -15.43 16.66
C CYS A 57 3.36 -14.15 17.10
N VAL A 58 3.13 -13.70 18.33
CA VAL A 58 3.79 -12.51 18.89
C VAL A 58 4.70 -12.87 20.07
N PRO A 59 5.75 -12.08 20.37
CA PRO A 59 6.65 -12.35 21.48
C PRO A 59 5.93 -12.36 22.83
N GLY A 60 6.37 -13.26 23.72
CA GLY A 60 5.99 -13.26 25.14
C GLY A 60 4.83 -14.18 25.45
N GLY A 61 5.12 -15.38 25.91
CA GLY A 61 4.17 -16.29 26.56
C GLY A 61 4.87 -17.02 27.72
N PRO A 62 4.15 -17.42 28.78
CA PRO A 62 4.77 -18.20 29.85
C PRO A 62 5.16 -19.59 29.33
N GLU A 63 6.38 -20.02 29.61
CA GLU A 63 6.78 -21.43 29.50
C GLU A 63 5.85 -22.27 30.38
N THR A 64 4.85 -22.91 29.77
CA THR A 64 4.06 -23.92 30.47
C THR A 64 3.76 -25.10 29.55
N THR A 65 4.35 -26.20 29.96
CA THR A 65 4.16 -27.59 29.54
C THR A 65 2.71 -27.98 29.26
N SER A 66 2.54 -28.73 28.17
CA SER A 66 1.34 -29.42 27.73
C SER A 66 0.63 -30.22 28.84
N THR A 67 -0.66 -29.96 29.02
CA THR A 67 -1.66 -30.99 29.36
C THR A 67 -2.98 -30.69 28.65
N VAL A 68 -3.52 -31.74 28.04
CA VAL A 68 -4.75 -31.81 27.23
C VAL A 68 -5.95 -31.98 28.16
N ASP A 69 -7.07 -31.29 27.93
CA ASP A 69 -8.46 -31.82 27.90
C ASP A 69 -9.59 -30.73 27.94
N PRO A 70 -10.86 -31.06 27.58
CA PRO A 70 -11.65 -30.27 26.63
C PRO A 70 -12.85 -29.46 27.17
N VAL A 71 -13.29 -28.50 26.33
CA VAL A 71 -14.64 -27.94 26.08
C VAL A 71 -15.56 -27.67 27.28
N THR A 72 -16.00 -26.41 27.44
CA THR A 72 -17.44 -26.07 27.52
C THR A 72 -17.74 -24.59 27.33
N LYS A 73 -18.81 -24.35 26.57
CA LYS A 73 -19.45 -23.08 26.22
C LYS A 73 -20.38 -22.66 27.35
N VAL A 74 -20.24 -21.44 27.89
CA VAL A 74 -21.33 -20.79 28.65
C VAL A 74 -21.33 -19.29 28.39
N ALA A 75 -22.44 -18.82 27.84
CA ALA A 75 -22.83 -17.42 27.85
C ALA A 75 -23.37 -17.06 29.24
N SER A 76 -23.11 -15.87 29.76
CA SER A 76 -24.09 -15.23 30.64
C SER A 76 -23.89 -13.72 30.76
N SER A 77 -25.00 -13.05 30.51
CA SER A 77 -25.35 -11.68 30.83
C SER A 77 -25.41 -11.42 32.34
N THR A 78 -25.07 -10.21 32.77
CA THR A 78 -25.71 -9.58 33.94
C THR A 78 -25.74 -8.06 33.80
N ALA A 79 -26.95 -7.54 33.97
CA ALA A 79 -27.29 -6.12 34.05
C ALA A 79 -27.29 -5.62 35.52
N ASN A 80 -27.45 -4.30 35.63
CA ASN A 80 -27.74 -3.48 36.81
C ASN A 80 -26.50 -3.08 37.64
N THR A 81 -26.31 -1.80 37.99
CA THR A 81 -27.22 -1.10 38.89
C THR A 81 -27.15 0.43 38.71
N VAL A 82 -28.32 1.05 38.73
CA VAL A 82 -28.57 2.49 38.77
C VAL A 82 -28.20 3.05 40.15
N SER A 83 -27.47 4.17 40.18
CA SER A 83 -27.38 5.04 41.35
C SER A 83 -27.87 6.44 41.00
N THR A 84 -28.91 6.85 41.72
CA THR A 84 -29.56 8.16 41.72
C THR A 84 -28.75 9.21 42.50
N SER A 85 -28.86 10.45 42.02
CA SER A 85 -29.13 11.69 42.78
C SER A 85 -28.09 12.80 42.58
N ALA A 86 -28.50 13.85 41.86
CA ALA A 86 -28.43 15.24 42.36
C ALA A 86 -29.18 16.19 41.40
N THR A 87 -30.30 16.73 41.88
CA THR A 87 -30.90 17.98 41.38
C THR A 87 -30.09 19.18 41.86
N SER A 88 -29.78 20.12 40.96
CA SER A 88 -29.85 21.55 41.28
C SER A 88 -30.00 22.39 40.01
N ALA A 89 -30.62 23.55 40.17
CA ALA A 89 -31.37 24.29 39.18
C ALA A 89 -30.59 25.38 38.43
N LEU A 90 -31.14 25.71 37.25
CA LEU A 90 -31.11 26.96 36.47
C LEU A 90 -29.77 27.68 36.20
N SER A 91 -29.49 27.88 34.91
CA SER A 91 -29.12 29.19 34.34
C SER A 91 -29.34 29.17 32.82
N THR A 92 -30.41 29.84 32.37
CA THR A 92 -30.70 30.10 30.97
C THR A 92 -29.81 31.24 30.49
N ALA A 93 -28.84 30.95 29.62
CA ALA A 93 -28.12 31.96 28.86
C ALA A 93 -28.43 31.75 27.37
N SER A 94 -29.24 32.64 26.83
CA SER A 94 -29.56 32.75 25.41
C SER A 94 -28.40 33.42 24.69
N THR A 95 -27.54 32.65 24.04
CA THR A 95 -26.63 33.16 23.01
C THR A 95 -27.27 32.93 21.65
N THR A 96 -27.75 34.02 21.05
CA THR A 96 -28.01 34.12 19.62
C THR A 96 -26.70 33.92 18.85
N GLU A 97 -26.40 32.70 18.46
CA GLU A 97 -25.46 32.43 17.38
C GLU A 97 -26.19 32.65 16.06
N THR A 98 -25.92 33.79 15.43
CA THR A 98 -26.05 33.95 13.99
C THR A 98 -25.14 32.93 13.31
N GLY A 99 -25.73 31.79 12.93
CA GLY A 99 -25.11 30.80 12.05
C GLY A 99 -24.79 31.45 10.70
N SER A 100 -23.56 31.89 10.54
CA SER A 100 -22.98 32.10 9.22
C SER A 100 -22.78 30.71 8.60
N PRO A 101 -23.16 30.48 7.33
CA PRO A 101 -22.99 29.18 6.70
C PRO A 101 -21.50 28.82 6.75
N ALA A 102 -21.22 27.57 7.12
CA ALA A 102 -19.88 26.99 7.11
C ALA A 102 -19.23 27.28 5.75
N GLY A 103 -18.40 28.32 5.70
CA GLY A 103 -17.56 28.60 4.58
C GLY A 103 -16.65 27.39 4.43
N THR A 104 -16.81 26.67 3.32
CA THR A 104 -15.91 25.59 2.94
C THR A 104 -14.51 26.19 2.92
N SER A 105 -13.71 25.91 3.94
CA SER A 105 -12.31 26.31 3.97
C SER A 105 -11.69 25.78 2.67
N PRO A 106 -10.93 26.58 1.91
CA PRO A 106 -10.31 26.11 0.68
C PRO A 106 -9.55 24.82 0.97
N ALA A 107 -9.86 23.76 0.21
CA ALA A 107 -9.34 22.43 0.49
C ALA A 107 -7.81 22.47 0.63
N SER A 108 -7.33 22.17 1.83
CA SER A 108 -5.90 22.19 2.14
C SER A 108 -5.21 20.98 1.53
N TYR A 109 -3.94 21.13 1.15
CA TYR A 109 -3.15 19.98 0.73
C TYR A 109 -3.02 18.96 1.87
N PRO A 110 -3.05 17.65 1.57
CA PRO A 110 -2.69 16.64 2.56
C PRO A 110 -1.28 16.86 3.10
N THR A 111 -1.11 16.72 4.42
CA THR A 111 0.17 16.92 5.13
C THR A 111 0.39 15.83 6.17
N THR A 112 1.50 15.93 6.92
CA THR A 112 1.75 15.13 8.12
C THR A 112 1.71 16.00 9.37
N SER A 113 1.30 15.41 10.49
CA SER A 113 1.43 15.98 11.83
C SER A 113 1.94 14.89 12.77
N GLY A 114 3.19 15.03 13.21
CA GLY A 114 3.90 13.94 13.88
C GLY A 114 3.97 12.71 12.98
N THR A 115 3.45 11.57 13.47
CA THR A 115 3.38 10.30 12.74
C THR A 115 2.00 10.05 12.09
N SER A 116 1.09 11.03 12.11
CA SER A 116 -0.23 10.93 11.48
C SER A 116 -0.29 11.72 10.18
N PHE A 117 -1.16 11.30 9.27
CA PHE A 117 -1.55 12.11 8.12
C PHE A 117 -2.65 13.10 8.50
N VAL A 118 -2.71 14.22 7.79
CA VAL A 118 -3.79 15.20 7.87
C VAL A 118 -4.42 15.34 6.49
N ILE A 119 -5.71 15.00 6.36
CA ILE A 119 -6.48 15.15 5.13
C ILE A 119 -7.68 16.04 5.42
N ASP A 120 -7.83 17.12 4.65
CA ASP A 120 -8.94 18.08 4.78
C ASP A 120 -9.12 18.63 6.21
N GLY A 121 -8.01 18.82 6.92
CA GLY A 121 -7.97 19.33 8.30
C GLY A 121 -8.09 18.27 9.40
N GLU A 122 -8.36 17.01 9.05
CA GLU A 122 -8.51 15.92 10.02
C GLU A 122 -7.22 15.11 10.13
N ALA A 123 -6.66 15.03 11.34
CA ALA A 123 -5.51 14.16 11.63
C ALA A 123 -5.99 12.76 12.02
N GLY A 124 -5.44 11.71 11.41
CA GLY A 124 -5.83 10.35 11.79
C GLY A 124 -5.35 9.26 10.85
N TYR A 125 -5.98 8.10 11.00
CA TYR A 125 -5.79 6.94 10.13
C TYR A 125 -6.76 7.00 8.96
N PHE A 126 -6.30 6.68 7.76
CA PHE A 126 -7.10 6.72 6.54
C PHE A 126 -7.04 5.39 5.82
N ALA A 127 -8.22 4.88 5.46
CA ALA A 127 -8.32 3.76 4.54
C ALA A 127 -8.22 4.25 3.08
N GLY A 128 -7.61 3.43 2.24
CA GLY A 128 -7.45 3.68 0.82
C GLY A 128 -7.37 2.39 0.02
N THR A 129 -7.15 2.52 -1.29
CA THR A 129 -6.99 1.38 -2.20
C THR A 129 -6.06 1.73 -3.38
N ASN A 130 -5.81 0.76 -4.25
CA ASN A 130 -5.05 0.92 -5.49
C ASN A 130 -5.97 0.73 -6.70
N SER A 131 -5.83 1.58 -7.71
CA SER A 131 -6.41 1.39 -9.04
C SER A 131 -5.42 1.87 -10.08
N TYR A 132 -4.49 0.99 -10.47
CA TYR A 132 -3.46 1.34 -11.45
C TYR A 132 -4.07 1.71 -12.82
N TRP A 133 -5.21 1.13 -13.15
CA TRP A 133 -5.86 1.20 -14.46
C TRP A 133 -6.71 2.44 -14.69
N ILE A 134 -7.13 3.16 -13.63
CA ILE A 134 -8.09 4.26 -13.75
C ILE A 134 -7.60 5.41 -14.63
N GLY A 135 -6.29 5.68 -14.62
CA GLY A 135 -5.63 6.67 -15.49
C GLY A 135 -5.64 6.30 -16.97
N PHE A 136 -6.00 5.07 -17.31
CA PHE A 136 -5.97 4.54 -18.67
C PHE A 136 -7.37 4.31 -19.26
N LEU A 137 -8.43 4.47 -18.45
CA LEU A 137 -9.80 4.45 -18.95
C LEU A 137 -10.02 5.62 -19.91
N THR A 138 -10.78 5.40 -20.98
CA THR A 138 -11.12 6.43 -21.98
C THR A 138 -12.54 6.99 -21.82
N ASN A 139 -13.39 6.29 -21.06
CA ASN A 139 -14.72 6.77 -20.69
C ASN A 139 -14.66 7.51 -19.35
N ASN A 140 -15.18 8.73 -19.33
CA ASN A 140 -15.20 9.58 -18.15
C ASN A 140 -16.21 9.09 -17.10
N ASP A 141 -17.34 8.53 -17.54
CA ASP A 141 -18.39 8.04 -16.65
C ASP A 141 -17.87 6.86 -15.80
N ASP A 142 -16.98 6.04 -16.36
CA ASP A 142 -16.34 4.94 -15.62
C ASP A 142 -15.37 5.45 -14.54
N VAL A 143 -14.64 6.54 -14.82
CA VAL A 143 -13.76 7.18 -13.81
C VAL A 143 -14.59 7.77 -12.68
N ASP A 144 -15.67 8.49 -13.02
CA ASP A 144 -16.55 9.10 -12.04
C ASP A 144 -17.28 8.05 -11.20
N LEU A 145 -17.74 6.95 -11.80
CA LEU A 145 -18.37 5.83 -11.09
C LEU A 145 -17.42 5.22 -10.06
N VAL A 146 -16.15 5.02 -10.42
CA VAL A 146 -15.15 4.51 -9.47
C VAL A 146 -14.94 5.49 -8.33
N MET A 147 -14.73 6.78 -8.61
CA MET A 147 -14.52 7.80 -7.58
C MET A 147 -15.74 7.94 -6.65
N GLN A 148 -16.95 7.84 -7.20
CA GLN A 148 -18.19 7.82 -6.44
C GLN A 148 -18.22 6.63 -5.47
N HIS A 149 -17.94 5.41 -5.93
CA HIS A 149 -17.92 4.23 -5.06
C HIS A 149 -16.85 4.32 -3.97
N LEU A 150 -15.67 4.90 -4.26
CA LEU A 150 -14.63 5.14 -3.24
C LEU A 150 -15.15 6.09 -2.14
N LYS A 151 -15.78 7.19 -2.54
CA LYS A 151 -16.38 8.17 -1.62
C LYS A 151 -17.47 7.53 -0.76
N GLU A 152 -18.38 6.79 -1.37
CA GLU A 152 -19.49 6.10 -0.68
C GLU A 152 -18.98 5.01 0.28
N SER A 153 -17.84 4.39 -0.04
CA SER A 153 -17.17 3.40 0.83
C SER A 153 -16.33 4.03 1.95
N GLY A 154 -16.23 5.36 2.00
CA GLY A 154 -15.40 6.07 2.98
C GLY A 154 -13.88 5.95 2.76
N LEU A 155 -13.44 5.51 1.57
CA LEU A 155 -12.02 5.46 1.22
C LEU A 155 -11.55 6.87 0.84
N LYS A 156 -10.44 7.33 1.44
CA LYS A 156 -9.92 8.69 1.26
C LYS A 156 -8.74 8.77 0.31
N ILE A 157 -7.99 7.68 0.15
CA ILE A 157 -6.75 7.65 -0.61
C ILE A 157 -6.86 6.64 -1.75
N LEU A 158 -6.51 7.05 -2.97
CA LEU A 158 -6.40 6.19 -4.13
C LEU A 158 -4.99 6.29 -4.72
N ARG A 159 -4.29 5.16 -4.84
CA ARG A 159 -3.02 5.10 -5.54
C ARG A 159 -3.23 4.69 -7.01
N VAL A 160 -2.68 5.47 -7.94
CA VAL A 160 -2.88 5.34 -9.40
C VAL A 160 -1.55 5.44 -10.15
N TRP A 161 -1.46 4.83 -11.34
CA TRP A 161 -0.25 4.94 -12.15
C TRP A 161 -0.20 6.28 -12.86
N GLY A 162 0.85 7.06 -12.57
CA GLY A 162 1.16 8.29 -13.28
C GLY A 162 2.09 8.09 -14.48
N PHE A 163 2.32 6.83 -14.89
CA PHE A 163 3.16 6.43 -16.01
C PHE A 163 2.43 5.50 -16.96
N ASN A 164 2.83 5.50 -18.22
CA ASN A 164 2.46 4.53 -19.25
C ASN A 164 3.46 4.71 -20.41
N ASP A 165 4.53 3.92 -20.37
CA ASP A 165 5.69 4.03 -21.24
C ASP A 165 5.63 3.00 -22.37
N VAL A 166 5.86 3.43 -23.62
CA VAL A 166 5.84 2.55 -24.79
C VAL A 166 7.12 2.67 -25.62
N THR A 167 7.60 1.56 -26.19
CA THR A 167 8.78 1.52 -27.07
C THR A 167 8.45 1.38 -28.56
N SER A 168 7.18 1.15 -28.87
CA SER A 168 6.65 1.09 -30.23
C SER A 168 5.40 1.96 -30.34
N THR A 169 5.08 2.42 -31.55
CA THR A 169 3.87 3.20 -31.80
C THR A 169 2.64 2.36 -31.45
N PRO A 170 1.84 2.76 -30.46
CA PRO A 170 0.66 2.00 -30.08
C PRO A 170 -0.43 2.13 -31.15
N SER A 171 -1.40 1.21 -31.16
CA SER A 171 -2.59 1.32 -32.01
C SER A 171 -3.36 2.62 -31.74
N ASP A 172 -4.09 3.09 -32.76
CA ASP A 172 -4.88 4.31 -32.64
C ASP A 172 -5.90 4.22 -31.49
N GLY A 173 -6.03 5.31 -30.74
CA GLY A 173 -6.87 5.39 -29.55
C GLY A 173 -6.33 4.73 -28.28
N THR A 174 -5.24 3.95 -28.34
CA THR A 174 -4.62 3.36 -27.14
C THR A 174 -4.00 4.46 -26.27
N VAL A 175 -4.20 4.36 -24.94
CA VAL A 175 -3.62 5.30 -23.99
C VAL A 175 -2.14 5.02 -23.78
N TYR A 176 -1.31 6.06 -23.88
CA TYR A 176 0.11 6.05 -23.53
C TYR A 176 0.53 7.46 -23.09
N PHE A 177 1.44 7.58 -22.14
CA PHE A 177 1.86 8.88 -21.60
C PHE A 177 3.23 9.31 -22.11
N GLN A 178 4.11 8.34 -22.38
CA GLN A 178 5.44 8.59 -22.90
C GLN A 178 5.84 7.52 -23.91
N SER A 179 6.45 7.93 -25.01
CA SER A 179 6.88 7.05 -26.09
C SER A 179 8.37 7.19 -26.36
N PHE A 180 9.07 6.07 -26.38
CA PHE A 180 10.46 5.89 -26.82
C PHE A 180 10.54 5.40 -28.28
N ALA A 181 9.41 5.21 -28.94
CA ALA A 181 9.37 4.85 -30.35
C ALA A 181 10.04 5.93 -31.22
N GLY A 182 10.94 5.52 -32.12
CA GLY A 182 11.66 6.44 -33.00
C GLY A 182 12.92 7.07 -32.36
N GLY A 183 13.36 6.58 -31.21
CA GLY A 183 14.65 6.94 -30.60
C GLY A 183 14.55 8.10 -29.62
N GLU A 184 14.02 9.26 -30.01
CA GLU A 184 13.88 10.41 -29.11
C GLU A 184 12.56 10.37 -28.33
N PRO A 185 12.59 10.39 -26.97
CA PRO A 185 11.38 10.23 -26.18
C PRO A 185 10.44 11.44 -26.27
N THR A 186 9.16 11.14 -26.47
CA THR A 186 8.08 12.13 -26.52
C THR A 186 7.07 11.90 -25.40
N ILE A 187 6.50 12.98 -24.87
CA ILE A 187 5.48 12.94 -23.82
C ILE A 187 4.14 13.28 -24.48
N ASN A 188 3.17 12.39 -24.37
CA ASN A 188 1.84 12.56 -24.94
C ASN A 188 0.96 13.41 -24.02
N THR A 189 0.71 14.66 -24.40
CA THR A 189 -0.20 15.58 -23.70
C THR A 189 -1.59 15.65 -24.36
N GLY A 190 -1.85 14.78 -25.33
CA GLY A 190 -3.11 14.69 -26.06
C GLY A 190 -4.22 13.94 -25.31
N THR A 191 -5.33 13.71 -26.02
CA THR A 191 -6.58 13.14 -25.49
C THR A 191 -6.45 11.68 -25.03
N ASN A 192 -5.59 10.89 -25.67
CA ASN A 192 -5.21 9.54 -25.24
C ASN A 192 -3.89 9.54 -24.44
N GLY A 193 -3.43 10.71 -23.97
CA GLY A 193 -2.24 10.87 -23.18
C GLY A 193 -2.55 11.34 -21.76
N LEU A 194 -1.75 12.28 -21.27
CA LEU A 194 -1.90 12.84 -19.92
C LEU A 194 -3.26 13.51 -19.66
N GLN A 195 -4.07 13.81 -20.69
CA GLN A 195 -5.45 14.25 -20.47
C GLN A 195 -6.34 13.19 -19.80
N ARG A 196 -5.99 11.90 -19.90
CA ARG A 196 -6.69 10.85 -19.15
C ARG A 196 -6.38 10.93 -17.66
N LEU A 197 -5.12 11.20 -17.30
CA LEU A 197 -4.73 11.47 -15.92
C LEU A 197 -5.35 12.78 -15.40
N ASP A 198 -5.45 13.82 -16.24
CA ASP A 198 -6.12 15.07 -15.85
C ASP A 198 -7.56 14.82 -15.39
N TYR A 199 -8.29 13.96 -16.10
CA TYR A 199 -9.67 13.64 -15.75
C TYR A 199 -9.75 12.88 -14.42
N VAL A 200 -8.81 11.97 -14.14
CA VAL A 200 -8.70 11.30 -12.84
C VAL A 200 -8.48 12.32 -11.72
N VAL A 201 -7.58 13.29 -11.89
CA VAL A 201 -7.36 14.34 -10.89
C VAL A 201 -8.61 15.18 -10.69
N LYS A 202 -9.26 15.62 -11.77
CA LYS A 202 -10.51 16.39 -11.71
C LYS A 202 -11.62 15.62 -10.98
N SER A 203 -11.77 14.33 -11.27
CA SER A 203 -12.79 13.50 -10.62
C SER A 203 -12.45 13.27 -9.14
N ALA A 204 -11.18 13.07 -8.80
CA ALA A 204 -10.75 12.97 -7.40
C ALA A 204 -11.05 14.25 -6.60
N GLU A 205 -10.83 15.43 -7.18
CA GLU A 205 -11.22 16.73 -6.59
C GLU A 205 -12.72 16.79 -6.30
N ALA A 206 -13.55 16.41 -7.27
CA ALA A 206 -15.01 16.45 -7.14
C ALA A 206 -15.55 15.47 -6.09
N HIS A 207 -14.84 14.37 -5.84
CA HIS A 207 -15.27 13.31 -4.93
C HIS A 207 -14.54 13.33 -3.57
N GLY A 208 -13.60 14.24 -3.37
CA GLY A 208 -12.83 14.34 -2.11
C GLY A 208 -11.84 13.18 -1.91
N ILE A 209 -11.34 12.60 -3.00
CA ILE A 209 -10.34 11.53 -3.00
C ILE A 209 -8.95 12.14 -3.14
N LYS A 210 -7.96 11.60 -2.42
CA LYS A 210 -6.56 12.02 -2.48
C LYS A 210 -5.71 10.99 -3.20
N LEU A 211 -4.88 11.44 -4.14
CA LEU A 211 -4.16 10.60 -5.08
C LEU A 211 -2.69 10.43 -4.70
N ILE A 212 -2.23 9.18 -4.63
CA ILE A 212 -0.79 8.87 -4.75
C ILE A 212 -0.51 8.58 -6.22
N ILE A 213 0.42 9.31 -6.81
CA ILE A 213 0.76 9.20 -8.24
C ILE A 213 2.25 8.93 -8.37
N ASN A 214 2.61 7.79 -8.97
CA ASN A 214 4.00 7.40 -9.23
C ASN A 214 4.45 7.67 -10.67
N PHE A 215 5.75 7.83 -10.89
CA PHE A 215 6.28 8.33 -12.17
C PHE A 215 6.91 7.29 -13.09
N VAL A 216 7.23 6.08 -12.58
CA VAL A 216 7.79 4.98 -13.37
C VAL A 216 7.56 3.65 -12.65
N ASN A 217 7.58 2.54 -13.40
CA ASN A 217 7.52 1.19 -12.84
C ASN A 217 8.91 0.56 -12.74
N ASN A 218 9.19 -0.17 -11.66
CA ASN A 218 10.33 -1.10 -11.63
C ASN A 218 10.12 -2.27 -12.61
N TRP A 219 8.88 -2.75 -12.72
CA TRP A 219 8.49 -3.85 -13.58
C TRP A 219 8.26 -3.41 -15.03
N THR A 220 8.06 -4.38 -15.92
CA THR A 220 7.87 -4.13 -17.35
C THR A 220 6.42 -3.81 -17.73
N ASP A 221 5.46 -3.99 -16.82
CA ASP A 221 4.06 -3.61 -17.07
C ASP A 221 3.96 -2.10 -17.32
N TYR A 222 3.32 -1.74 -18.44
CA TYR A 222 3.25 -0.37 -18.94
C TYR A 222 4.65 0.27 -19.17
N GLY A 223 5.60 -0.57 -19.59
CA GLY A 223 6.96 -0.20 -19.99
C GLY A 223 7.95 -0.17 -18.84
N GLY A 224 7.76 0.76 -17.89
CA GLY A 224 8.64 0.92 -16.73
C GLY A 224 10.07 1.33 -17.08
N MET A 225 11.00 1.10 -16.15
CA MET A 225 12.43 1.40 -16.35
C MET A 225 12.99 0.73 -17.60
N ALA A 226 12.51 -0.48 -17.94
CA ALA A 226 12.91 -1.22 -19.13
C ALA A 226 12.61 -0.48 -20.44
N ALA A 227 11.58 0.37 -20.50
CA ALA A 227 11.29 1.17 -21.69
C ALA A 227 12.39 2.20 -22.02
N TYR A 228 13.22 2.56 -21.03
CA TYR A 228 14.33 3.51 -21.21
C TYR A 228 15.60 2.85 -21.76
N PHE A 229 15.70 1.52 -21.77
CA PHE A 229 16.96 0.79 -21.94
C PHE A 229 17.64 1.07 -23.28
N ASP A 230 16.94 0.83 -24.38
CA ASP A 230 17.48 1.06 -25.73
C ASP A 230 17.84 2.54 -25.95
N TYR A 231 17.00 3.46 -25.47
CA TYR A 231 17.25 4.89 -25.55
C TYR A 231 18.51 5.29 -24.78
N ALA A 232 18.72 4.73 -23.60
CA ALA A 232 19.81 5.08 -22.69
C ALA A 232 21.08 4.24 -22.87
N GLY A 233 21.04 3.18 -23.68
CA GLY A 233 22.16 2.27 -23.92
C GLY A 233 22.53 1.45 -22.68
N ILE A 234 21.53 0.94 -21.96
CA ILE A 234 21.66 0.16 -20.71
C ILE A 234 20.85 -1.13 -20.80
N SER A 235 21.10 -2.08 -19.90
CA SER A 235 20.42 -3.39 -19.94
C SER A 235 19.62 -3.77 -18.70
N ASP A 236 19.71 -3.01 -17.60
CA ASP A 236 19.00 -3.31 -16.37
C ASP A 236 18.67 -2.07 -15.52
N ASN A 237 17.85 -2.29 -14.48
CA ASN A 237 17.43 -1.22 -13.55
C ASN A 237 18.61 -0.68 -12.73
N THR A 238 19.62 -1.48 -12.43
CA THR A 238 20.79 -1.03 -11.66
C THR A 238 21.55 0.06 -12.42
N GLU A 239 21.76 -0.14 -13.72
CA GLU A 239 22.34 0.88 -14.61
C GLU A 239 21.41 2.09 -14.79
N TRP A 240 20.09 1.88 -14.81
CA TRP A 240 19.09 2.94 -14.99
C TRP A 240 19.19 4.05 -13.94
N TYR A 241 19.43 3.71 -12.66
CA TYR A 241 19.48 4.70 -11.57
C TYR A 241 20.59 5.74 -11.74
N ASN A 242 21.74 5.35 -12.29
CA ASN A 242 22.92 6.22 -12.48
C ASN A 242 23.12 6.68 -13.93
N ASN A 243 22.30 6.22 -14.87
CA ASN A 243 22.43 6.62 -16.27
C ASN A 243 21.89 8.04 -16.49
N THR A 244 22.78 8.95 -16.92
CA THR A 244 22.44 10.36 -17.12
C THR A 244 21.33 10.58 -18.16
N LYS A 245 21.31 9.78 -19.23
CA LYS A 245 20.33 9.92 -20.32
C LYS A 245 18.94 9.46 -19.88
N ALA A 246 18.86 8.33 -19.18
CA ALA A 246 17.63 7.83 -18.57
C ALA A 246 17.08 8.81 -17.51
N GLN A 247 17.91 9.23 -16.55
CA GLN A 247 17.50 10.13 -15.48
C GLN A 247 17.09 11.52 -15.98
N THR A 248 17.72 12.02 -17.04
CA THR A 248 17.32 13.30 -17.67
C THR A 248 15.91 13.20 -18.25
N GLN A 249 15.61 12.13 -18.98
CA GLN A 249 14.26 11.93 -19.54
C GLN A 249 13.23 11.69 -18.44
N TYR A 250 13.56 10.88 -17.43
CA TYR A 250 12.68 10.62 -16.29
C TYR A 250 12.34 11.91 -15.53
N LYS A 251 13.33 12.78 -15.26
CA LYS A 251 13.09 14.11 -14.66
C LYS A 251 12.25 15.02 -15.56
N LYS A 252 12.43 14.96 -16.88
CA LYS A 252 11.57 15.67 -17.85
C LYS A 252 10.11 15.20 -17.74
N TYR A 253 9.89 13.89 -17.59
CA TYR A 253 8.57 13.31 -17.39
C TYR A 253 7.94 13.71 -16.05
N ILE A 254 8.68 13.61 -14.94
CA ILE A 254 8.25 14.12 -13.62
C ILE A 254 7.78 15.56 -13.74
N LYS A 255 8.58 16.45 -14.36
CA LYS A 255 8.21 17.86 -14.53
C LYS A 255 6.93 18.00 -15.35
N ALA A 256 6.78 17.24 -16.42
CA ALA A 256 5.60 17.27 -17.27
C ALA A 256 4.32 16.85 -16.52
N VAL A 257 4.41 15.92 -15.56
CA VAL A 257 3.27 15.49 -14.73
C VAL A 257 3.02 16.46 -13.58
N VAL A 258 4.03 16.78 -12.77
CA VAL A 258 3.89 17.64 -11.58
C VAL A 258 3.38 19.03 -11.95
N SER A 259 3.86 19.61 -13.05
CA SER A 259 3.44 20.96 -13.48
C SER A 259 1.98 21.06 -13.93
N ARG A 260 1.26 19.94 -14.08
CA ARG A 260 -0.18 19.93 -14.42
C ARG A 260 -1.07 20.21 -13.24
N TYR A 261 -0.60 19.91 -12.02
CA TYR A 261 -1.44 19.90 -10.81
C TYR A 261 -0.91 20.82 -9.69
N PRO A 262 -0.35 22.01 -9.97
CA PRO A 262 0.35 22.82 -8.98
C PRO A 262 -0.55 23.30 -7.83
N SER A 263 -1.85 23.42 -8.08
CA SER A 263 -2.86 23.89 -7.13
C SER A 263 -3.89 22.84 -6.73
N SER A 264 -3.80 21.61 -7.27
CA SER A 264 -4.83 20.59 -7.02
C SER A 264 -4.79 20.11 -5.56
N PRO A 265 -5.87 20.21 -4.79
CA PRO A 265 -5.91 19.65 -3.44
C PRO A 265 -6.11 18.13 -3.40
N ALA A 266 -6.29 17.50 -4.57
CA ALA A 266 -6.49 16.07 -4.68
C ALA A 266 -5.17 15.28 -4.70
N ILE A 267 -3.99 15.88 -4.85
CA ILE A 267 -2.75 15.11 -4.77
C ILE A 267 -2.40 14.88 -3.29
N PHE A 268 -2.31 13.62 -2.88
CA PHE A 268 -1.81 13.19 -1.56
C PHE A 268 -0.29 13.26 -1.53
N ALA A 269 0.38 12.50 -2.42
CA ALA A 269 1.82 12.45 -2.51
C ALA A 269 2.29 12.15 -3.93
N TRP A 270 3.45 12.71 -4.28
CA TRP A 270 4.25 12.26 -5.41
C TRP A 270 5.06 11.03 -4.98
N GLU A 271 4.93 9.93 -5.71
CA GLU A 271 5.67 8.70 -5.45
C GLU A 271 6.76 8.52 -6.50
N LEU A 272 7.99 8.25 -6.09
CA LEU A 272 9.12 8.17 -7.04
C LEU A 272 8.88 7.07 -8.08
N ALA A 273 8.67 5.84 -7.64
CA ALA A 273 8.40 4.73 -8.55
C ALA A 273 7.47 3.70 -7.92
N ASN A 274 6.87 2.85 -8.73
CA ASN A 274 6.28 1.61 -8.23
C ASN A 274 7.39 0.59 -7.95
N GLU A 275 7.54 0.20 -6.68
CA GLU A 275 8.39 -0.90 -6.23
C GLU A 275 9.84 -0.84 -6.73
N PRO A 276 10.56 0.30 -6.62
CA PRO A 276 11.94 0.40 -7.10
C PRO A 276 12.83 -0.63 -6.41
N ARG A 277 13.50 -1.47 -7.20
CA ARG A 277 14.48 -2.46 -6.74
C ARG A 277 15.82 -2.26 -7.43
N CYS A 278 16.86 -2.71 -6.76
CA CYS A 278 18.22 -2.71 -7.27
C CYS A 278 18.92 -3.99 -6.77
N THR A 279 18.67 -5.08 -7.50
CA THR A 279 19.04 -6.44 -7.05
C THR A 279 20.56 -6.62 -7.09
N GLY A 280 21.15 -6.98 -5.95
CA GLY A 280 22.58 -7.23 -5.82
C GLY A 280 23.45 -5.97 -5.88
N CYS A 281 22.85 -4.79 -5.89
CA CYS A 281 23.57 -3.53 -5.95
C CYS A 281 23.87 -2.97 -4.55
N ASP A 282 24.81 -2.03 -4.47
CA ASP A 282 25.08 -1.31 -3.22
C ASP A 282 23.89 -0.40 -2.86
N LEU A 283 23.45 -0.44 -1.59
CA LEU A 283 22.31 0.35 -1.11
C LEU A 283 22.46 1.86 -1.35
N SER A 284 23.69 2.36 -1.49
CA SER A 284 23.95 3.77 -1.81
C SER A 284 23.38 4.19 -3.16
N ILE A 285 23.21 3.27 -4.12
CA ILE A 285 22.64 3.58 -5.44
C ILE A 285 21.19 4.03 -5.27
N LEU A 286 20.35 3.21 -4.63
CA LEU A 286 18.95 3.57 -4.36
C LEU A 286 18.84 4.78 -3.44
N LYS A 287 19.64 4.84 -2.36
CA LYS A 287 19.60 5.99 -1.42
C LYS A 287 19.91 7.32 -2.11
N THR A 288 20.93 7.33 -2.98
CA THR A 288 21.31 8.54 -3.73
C THR A 288 20.22 8.92 -4.72
N TRP A 289 19.74 7.95 -5.51
CA TRP A 289 18.67 8.18 -6.47
C TRP A 289 17.37 8.69 -5.80
N ILE A 290 16.99 8.11 -4.66
CA ILE A 290 15.82 8.55 -3.87
C ILE A 290 16.00 10.00 -3.41
N ALA A 291 17.14 10.31 -2.78
CA ALA A 291 17.41 11.65 -2.26
C ALA A 291 17.39 12.71 -3.38
N ASP A 292 18.05 12.43 -4.51
CA ASP A 292 18.13 13.35 -5.64
C ASP A 292 16.79 13.54 -6.34
N THR A 293 16.02 12.47 -6.50
CA THR A 293 14.70 12.54 -7.15
C THR A 293 13.69 13.25 -6.26
N ALA A 294 13.66 12.94 -4.96
CA ALA A 294 12.79 13.64 -4.01
C ALA A 294 13.13 15.14 -3.93
N LYS A 295 14.42 15.49 -3.89
CA LYS A 295 14.87 16.89 -3.94
C LYS A 295 14.44 17.59 -5.21
N TYR A 296 14.52 16.91 -6.37
CA TYR A 296 14.06 17.44 -7.63
C TYR A 296 12.55 17.71 -7.62
N ILE A 297 11.73 16.75 -7.18
CA ILE A 297 10.27 16.91 -7.06
C ILE A 297 9.95 18.08 -6.13
N LYS A 298 10.63 18.19 -4.98
CA LYS A 298 10.45 19.30 -4.05
C LYS A 298 10.82 20.67 -4.62
N SER A 299 11.74 20.73 -5.59
CA SER A 299 12.03 21.97 -6.32
C SER A 299 10.91 22.40 -7.28
N LEU A 300 10.05 21.45 -7.69
CA LEU A 300 8.90 21.70 -8.57
C LEU A 300 7.61 21.95 -7.77
N ASP A 301 7.44 21.25 -6.65
CA ASP A 301 6.29 21.34 -5.76
C ASP A 301 6.74 21.16 -4.30
N ALA A 302 6.98 22.29 -3.62
CA ALA A 302 7.48 22.31 -2.25
C ALA A 302 6.43 21.81 -1.23
N ASN A 303 5.14 21.98 -1.55
CA ASN A 303 4.04 21.83 -0.61
C ASN A 303 3.50 20.40 -0.53
N ARG A 304 3.73 19.57 -1.55
CA ARG A 304 3.22 18.19 -1.61
C ARG A 304 4.09 17.21 -0.85
N MET A 305 3.49 16.19 -0.23
CA MET A 305 4.26 15.05 0.28
C MET A 305 4.95 14.30 -0.87
N VAL A 306 6.09 13.68 -0.56
CA VAL A 306 6.86 12.86 -1.50
C VAL A 306 7.20 11.54 -0.79
N THR A 307 7.04 10.41 -1.47
CA THR A 307 7.32 9.07 -0.95
C THR A 307 8.06 8.21 -1.97
N THR A 308 8.70 7.12 -1.54
CA THR A 308 9.57 6.30 -2.41
C THR A 308 8.79 5.32 -3.28
N GLY A 309 7.77 4.68 -2.70
CA GLY A 309 7.03 3.57 -3.33
C GLY A 309 7.76 2.22 -3.24
N GLU A 310 8.79 2.13 -2.39
CA GLU A 310 9.49 0.89 -2.07
C GLU A 310 8.57 -0.10 -1.32
N GLU A 311 8.86 -1.39 -1.46
CA GLU A 311 8.10 -2.48 -0.81
C GLU A 311 8.43 -2.66 0.67
N GLY A 312 9.46 -1.97 1.18
CA GLY A 312 9.88 -2.05 2.58
C GLY A 312 10.93 -3.13 2.90
N PHE A 313 11.63 -3.66 1.90
CA PHE A 313 12.77 -4.55 2.13
C PHE A 313 13.94 -3.83 2.83
N GLY A 314 14.81 -4.59 3.49
CA GLY A 314 16.04 -4.05 4.08
C GLY A 314 15.89 -3.42 5.46
N LEU A 315 14.72 -3.55 6.10
CA LEU A 315 14.56 -3.29 7.53
C LEU A 315 15.19 -4.44 8.33
N SER A 316 16.50 -4.36 8.59
CA SER A 316 17.06 -5.05 9.77
C SER A 316 16.69 -4.21 10.99
N ILE A 317 15.61 -4.59 11.67
CA ILE A 317 15.27 -4.11 13.02
C ILE A 317 16.19 -4.76 14.05
#